data_AF-A0A2T1K5T7-F1
#
_entry.id   AF-A0A2T1K5T7-F1
#
_cell.length_a   1.000
_cell.length_b   1.000
_cell.length_c   1.000
_cell.angle_alpha   90.00
_cell.angle_beta   90.00
_cell.angle_gamma   90.00
#
_symmetry.space_group_name_H-M   'P 1'
#
loop_
_entity.id
_entity.type
_entity.pdbx_description
1 polymer ?
#
loop_
_entity_poly.entity_id
_entity_poly.type
_entity_poly.pdbx_seq_one_letter_code
_entity_poly.pdbx_strand_id
1 'polypeptide(L)'
;MENTVVFDLSSILNYAIQLTVQTWDSSRPLHWFSQTDDSVLAEGRFLEAPGLPLFTLEDDSGRRVSDGIPESVLKLTCLMPAMDFELAQACAASSAACELAESSPLLFILLVDYARGQSLTLDEFEKLLALKRTSILEKAGLPASKSLVKLVNRIKLSPLLPWELEDVAKTLRRTEFIELLRHHPNLHLNHLRFLRRQRQQLWPGMLYLVDSQSSALDITWLCRMIRDTLTMAEGDVQRLRHVRSRDALQDLHDRLVGWFNNLGSEGKRKAQAAALEQRHGDYPAPPVPAIEGIEPLTSWLELLEEGVAMRHCVGSYDQRVADREVFIYRMIHPERLTISLAYRNNRWIVSEVRGSRNANPPTRAMDYIRRWVETP
;
A
#
# COMPACT_ATOMS: atom_id res chain seq x y z
N MET A 1 40.94 -1.22 22.82
CA MET A 1 40.26 0.03 22.42
C MET A 1 38.94 -0.40 21.84
N GLU A 2 37.82 -0.02 22.44
CA GLU A 2 36.52 -0.30 21.84
C GLU A 2 36.45 0.40 20.50
N ASN A 3 36.05 -0.32 19.47
CA ASN A 3 36.07 0.16 18.10
C ASN A 3 34.80 1.00 17.91
N THR A 4 34.91 2.32 17.97
CA THR A 4 33.80 3.28 17.95
C THR A 4 33.88 4.24 16.76
N VAL A 5 32.73 4.77 16.36
CA VAL A 5 32.60 5.90 15.43
C VAL A 5 31.97 7.06 16.18
N VAL A 6 32.51 8.27 15.99
CA VAL A 6 32.07 9.49 16.68
C VAL A 6 31.56 10.47 15.63
N PHE A 7 30.34 10.97 15.84
CA PHE A 7 29.68 11.94 14.98
C PHE A 7 29.55 13.26 15.74
N ASP A 8 30.15 14.32 15.21
CA ASP A 8 29.91 15.67 15.72
C ASP A 8 28.62 16.23 15.10
N LEU A 9 27.58 16.36 15.92
CA LEU A 9 26.28 16.87 15.50
C LEU A 9 26.12 18.37 15.85
N SER A 10 27.17 19.02 16.32
CA SER A 10 27.11 20.38 16.88
C SER A 10 26.68 21.43 15.87
N SER A 11 27.14 21.29 14.62
CA SER A 11 26.78 22.19 13.52
C SER A 11 25.31 22.04 13.08
N ILE A 12 24.74 20.84 13.24
CA ILE A 12 23.36 20.52 12.85
C ILE A 12 22.39 20.98 13.95
N LEU A 13 22.76 20.77 15.21
CA LEU A 13 21.89 21.00 16.36
C LEU A 13 22.10 22.36 17.03
N ASN A 14 23.11 23.14 16.62
CA ASN A 14 23.43 24.47 17.16
C ASN A 14 23.78 24.47 18.67
N TYR A 15 24.30 23.36 19.19
CA TYR A 15 24.91 23.25 20.53
C TYR A 15 25.95 22.12 20.53
N ALA A 16 26.94 22.15 21.43
CA ALA A 16 28.00 21.14 21.48
C ALA A 16 27.44 19.75 21.82
N ILE A 17 27.51 18.80 20.88
CA ILE A 17 27.04 17.43 21.08
C ILE A 17 27.74 16.45 20.14
N GLN A 18 28.21 15.36 20.74
CA GLN A 18 28.80 14.23 20.03
C GLN A 18 27.97 12.97 20.26
N LEU A 19 27.69 12.25 19.17
CA LEU A 19 27.12 10.91 19.21
C LEU A 19 28.23 9.90 19.01
N THR A 20 28.43 9.01 19.98
CA THR A 20 29.36 7.89 19.85
C THR A 20 28.56 6.60 19.65
N VAL A 21 28.93 5.83 18.62
CA VAL A 21 28.32 4.53 18.32
C VAL A 21 29.42 3.47 18.30
N GLN A 22 29.20 2.37 19.01
CA GLN A 22 30.07 1.19 18.96
C GLN A 22 29.89 0.45 17.64
N THR A 23 30.98 0.03 17.02
CA THR A 23 30.95 -0.70 15.74
C THR A 23 30.42 -2.14 15.92
N TRP A 24 30.22 -2.81 14.79
CA TRP A 24 29.72 -4.18 14.70
C TRP A 24 30.48 -5.18 15.58
N ASP A 25 31.82 -5.11 15.62
CA ASP A 25 32.68 -6.07 16.34
C ASP A 25 32.91 -5.71 17.82
N SER A 26 32.18 -4.73 18.35
CA SER A 26 32.34 -4.30 19.74
C SER A 26 31.75 -5.29 20.76
N SER A 27 32.11 -5.15 22.03
CA SER A 27 31.53 -5.91 23.14
C SER A 27 30.03 -5.65 23.35
N ARG A 28 29.58 -4.43 23.01
CA ARG A 28 28.17 -4.02 22.94
C ARG A 28 27.88 -3.45 21.54
N PRO A 29 27.69 -4.31 20.53
CA PRO A 29 27.54 -3.87 19.15
C PRO A 29 26.43 -2.84 18.98
N LEU A 30 26.72 -1.77 18.22
CA LEU A 30 25.76 -0.69 17.93
C LEU A 30 25.14 -0.06 19.19
N HIS A 31 25.81 -0.17 20.33
CA HIS A 31 25.48 0.63 21.49
C HIS A 31 25.86 2.09 21.23
N TRP A 32 25.03 3.03 21.65
CA TRP A 32 25.28 4.45 21.42
C TRP A 32 25.04 5.28 22.67
N PHE A 33 25.75 6.39 22.75
CA PHE A 33 25.51 7.44 23.72
C PHE A 33 25.83 8.80 23.11
N SER A 34 25.13 9.82 23.58
CA SER A 34 25.36 11.21 23.25
C SER A 34 25.94 11.94 24.45
N GLN A 35 26.90 12.83 24.21
CA GLN A 35 27.59 13.56 25.26
C GLN A 35 27.86 15.01 24.83
N THR A 36 27.95 15.90 25.81
CA THR A 36 28.61 17.20 25.71
C THR A 36 30.01 17.11 26.31
N ASP A 37 30.78 18.20 26.26
CA ASP A 37 32.13 18.28 26.84
C ASP A 37 32.20 17.86 28.32
N ASP A 38 31.08 17.98 29.06
CA ASP A 38 31.03 17.81 30.51
C ASP A 38 30.16 16.62 31.00
N SER A 39 29.33 16.00 30.15
CA SER A 39 28.41 14.93 30.61
C SER A 39 27.77 14.11 29.49
N VAL A 40 27.39 12.85 29.80
CA VAL A 40 26.52 12.02 28.95
C VAL A 40 25.08 12.53 29.06
N LEU A 41 24.49 12.87 27.91
CA LEU A 41 23.11 13.38 27.81
C LEU A 41 22.08 12.25 27.71
N ALA A 42 22.39 11.25 26.89
CA ALA A 42 21.52 10.10 26.64
C ALA A 42 22.34 8.88 26.21
N GLU A 43 21.85 7.70 26.53
CA GLU A 43 22.43 6.40 26.18
C GLU A 43 21.30 5.49 25.69
N GLY A 44 21.54 4.76 24.61
CA GLY A 44 20.56 3.87 24.00
C GLY A 44 20.50 2.51 24.68
N ARG A 45 19.29 2.02 24.92
CA ARG A 45 19.08 0.63 25.34
C ARG A 45 19.16 -0.32 24.15
N PHE A 46 19.06 -1.61 24.44
CA PHE A 46 18.91 -2.63 23.41
C PHE A 46 17.62 -2.40 22.60
N LEU A 47 17.74 -2.47 21.27
CA LEU A 47 16.72 -2.13 20.26
C LEU A 47 16.19 -0.70 20.37
N GLU A 48 17.06 0.24 20.74
CA GLU A 48 16.76 1.67 20.75
C GLU A 48 17.73 2.40 19.83
N ALA A 49 17.23 2.97 18.73
CA ALA A 49 18.04 3.73 17.79
C ALA A 49 18.32 5.16 18.29
N PRO A 50 19.44 5.79 17.89
CA PRO A 50 19.76 7.18 18.23
C PRO A 50 18.88 8.24 17.52
N GLY A 51 17.77 7.82 16.89
CA GLY A 51 16.91 8.69 16.09
C GLY A 51 17.48 9.06 14.72
N LEU A 52 18.58 8.43 14.29
CA LEU A 52 19.24 8.64 13.01
C LEU A 52 19.32 7.32 12.23
N PRO A 53 19.00 7.31 10.92
CA PRO A 53 19.11 6.10 10.09
C PRO A 53 20.54 5.56 10.04
N LEU A 54 20.68 4.23 10.06
CA LEU A 54 21.97 3.53 10.04
C LEU A 54 22.87 3.96 8.88
N PHE A 55 22.28 4.24 7.72
CA PHE A 55 22.98 4.60 6.48
C PHE A 55 23.36 6.08 6.37
N THR A 56 22.87 6.92 7.29
CA THR A 56 23.10 8.38 7.25
C THR A 56 24.24 8.84 8.16
N LEU A 57 24.74 7.96 9.04
CA LEU A 57 25.79 8.27 10.00
C LEU A 57 27.16 8.11 9.35
N GLU A 58 27.80 9.24 9.03
CA GLU A 58 29.16 9.35 8.49
C GLU A 58 29.96 10.39 9.30
N ASP A 59 31.16 10.04 9.75
CA ASP A 59 32.04 10.96 10.48
C ASP A 59 32.83 11.87 9.52
N ASP A 60 33.57 12.85 10.05
CA ASP A 60 34.36 13.79 9.24
C ASP A 60 35.45 13.12 8.38
N SER A 61 35.80 11.87 8.70
CA SER A 61 36.76 11.07 7.94
C SER A 61 36.10 10.16 6.89
N GLY A 62 34.77 10.24 6.75
CA GLY A 62 33.98 9.42 5.83
C GLY A 62 33.66 8.02 6.35
N ARG A 63 33.95 7.71 7.63
CA ARG A 63 33.65 6.39 8.21
C ARG A 63 32.20 6.33 8.63
N ARG A 64 31.55 5.22 8.31
CA ARG A 64 30.15 4.96 8.62
C ARG A 64 30.01 3.87 9.66
N VAL A 65 28.91 3.92 10.43
CA VAL A 65 28.52 2.80 11.29
C VAL A 65 28.31 1.51 10.48
N SER A 66 27.90 1.65 9.21
CA SER A 66 27.60 0.53 8.32
C SER A 66 28.82 -0.19 7.72
N ASP A 67 30.03 0.38 7.79
CA ASP A 67 31.21 -0.15 7.09
C ASP A 67 31.66 -1.55 7.58
N GLY A 68 31.37 -1.89 8.84
CA GLY A 68 31.68 -3.20 9.43
C GLY A 68 30.54 -4.22 9.38
N ILE A 69 29.38 -3.85 8.85
CA ILE A 69 28.17 -4.69 8.91
C ILE A 69 28.15 -5.67 7.72
N PRO A 70 27.91 -6.97 7.95
CA PRO A 70 27.81 -7.96 6.88
C PRO A 70 26.77 -7.58 5.81
N GLU A 71 27.09 -7.85 4.54
CA GLU A 71 26.22 -7.48 3.40
C GLU A 71 24.81 -8.12 3.49
N SER A 72 24.71 -9.34 4.04
CA SER A 72 23.42 -10.00 4.28
C SER A 72 22.53 -9.22 5.25
N VAL A 73 23.13 -8.66 6.31
CA VAL A 73 22.44 -7.83 7.30
C VAL A 73 22.09 -6.47 6.69
N LEU A 74 22.99 -5.82 5.95
CA LEU A 74 22.68 -4.55 5.26
C LEU A 74 21.51 -4.70 4.27
N LYS A 75 21.45 -5.81 3.53
CA LYS A 75 20.31 -6.09 2.63
C LYS A 75 18.99 -6.23 3.40
N LEU A 76 19.03 -6.83 4.59
CA LEU A 76 17.87 -6.97 5.46
C LEU A 76 17.41 -5.62 6.02
N THR A 77 18.33 -4.79 6.51
CA THR A 77 17.97 -3.49 7.09
C THR A 77 17.36 -2.55 6.04
N CYS A 78 17.80 -2.64 4.78
CA CYS A 78 17.17 -1.95 3.65
C CYS A 78 15.70 -2.34 3.42
N LEU A 79 15.24 -3.50 3.91
CA LEU A 79 13.84 -3.90 3.81
C LEU A 79 12.93 -3.15 4.78
N MET A 80 13.47 -2.58 5.86
CA MET A 80 12.70 -1.80 6.82
C MET A 80 13.55 -0.64 7.38
N PRO A 81 13.74 0.44 6.59
CA PRO A 81 14.61 1.56 6.97
C PRO A 81 14.23 2.24 8.29
N ALA A 82 12.96 2.18 8.68
CA ALA A 82 12.49 2.79 9.93
C ALA A 82 12.88 2.02 11.21
N MET A 83 13.56 0.88 11.09
CA MET A 83 14.16 0.12 12.19
C MET A 83 15.50 -0.50 11.75
N ASP A 84 16.20 0.15 10.81
CA ASP A 84 17.44 -0.38 10.24
C ASP A 84 18.52 -0.60 11.31
N PHE A 85 18.62 0.34 12.26
CA PHE A 85 19.53 0.27 13.39
C PHE A 85 19.19 -0.89 14.35
N GLU A 86 17.92 -1.02 14.76
CA GLU A 86 17.48 -2.09 15.66
C GLU A 86 17.66 -3.48 15.03
N LEU A 87 17.38 -3.62 13.72
CA LEU A 87 17.59 -4.87 12.98
C LEU A 87 19.09 -5.23 12.94
N ALA A 88 19.96 -4.26 12.66
CA ALA A 88 21.40 -4.48 12.69
C ALA A 88 21.90 -4.83 14.09
N GLN A 89 21.43 -4.11 15.12
CA GLN A 89 21.83 -4.34 16.51
C GLN A 89 21.41 -5.73 17.01
N ALA A 90 20.20 -6.18 16.66
CA ALA A 90 19.74 -7.53 16.95
C ALA A 90 20.66 -8.61 16.34
N CYS A 91 21.01 -8.46 15.06
CA CYS A 91 21.92 -9.38 14.37
C CYS A 91 23.35 -9.33 14.95
N ALA A 92 23.86 -8.15 15.28
CA ALA A 92 25.19 -7.99 15.84
C ALA A 92 25.32 -8.60 17.24
N ALA A 93 24.26 -8.48 18.05
CA ALA A 93 24.24 -8.99 19.42
C ALA A 93 23.98 -10.50 19.54
N SER A 94 23.45 -11.15 18.48
CA SER A 94 23.00 -12.54 18.54
C SER A 94 23.20 -13.32 17.24
N SER A 95 23.91 -14.44 17.31
CA SER A 95 24.03 -15.38 16.19
C SER A 95 22.68 -15.99 15.80
N ALA A 96 21.81 -16.29 16.78
CA ALA A 96 20.46 -16.79 16.52
C ALA A 96 19.58 -15.77 15.79
N ALA A 97 19.78 -14.47 16.05
CA ALA A 97 19.14 -13.40 15.27
C ALA A 97 19.59 -13.40 13.81
N CYS A 98 20.90 -13.52 13.54
CA CYS A 98 21.43 -13.67 12.19
C CYS A 98 20.82 -14.88 11.46
N GLU A 99 20.76 -16.05 12.10
CA GLU A 99 20.16 -17.25 11.51
C GLU A 99 18.67 -17.05 11.19
N LEU A 100 17.92 -16.39 12.07
CA LEU A 100 16.50 -16.10 11.83
C LEU A 100 16.31 -15.07 10.71
N ALA A 101 17.13 -14.03 10.68
CA ALA A 101 17.15 -13.02 9.63
C ALA A 101 17.38 -13.63 8.25
N GLU A 102 18.36 -14.53 8.12
CA GLU A 102 18.68 -15.19 6.85
C GLU A 102 17.59 -16.17 6.40
N SER A 103 17.07 -16.97 7.34
CA SER A 103 16.14 -18.06 7.02
C SER A 103 14.66 -17.66 7.04
N SER A 104 14.33 -16.49 7.60
CA SER A 104 12.97 -15.96 7.71
C SER A 104 12.95 -14.43 7.92
N PRO A 105 13.36 -13.63 6.92
CA PRO A 105 13.48 -12.18 7.05
C PRO A 105 12.24 -11.47 7.60
N LEU A 106 11.04 -11.85 7.11
CA LEU A 106 9.79 -11.23 7.54
C LEU A 106 9.45 -11.57 8.99
N LEU A 107 9.70 -12.81 9.42
CA LEU A 107 9.46 -13.21 10.81
C LEU A 107 10.44 -12.50 11.76
N PHE A 108 11.68 -12.33 11.33
CA PHE A 108 12.68 -11.58 12.07
C PHE A 108 12.26 -10.11 12.24
N ILE A 109 11.86 -9.43 11.17
CA ILE A 109 11.37 -8.04 11.23
C ILE A 109 10.18 -7.90 12.19
N LEU A 110 9.21 -8.82 12.12
CA LEU A 110 8.06 -8.84 13.04
C LEU A 110 8.47 -9.08 14.49
N LEU A 111 9.47 -9.93 14.74
CA LEU A 111 9.98 -10.20 16.09
C LEU A 111 10.71 -8.98 16.66
N VAL A 112 11.55 -8.32 15.87
CA VAL A 112 12.26 -7.09 16.30
C VAL A 112 11.27 -5.96 16.57
N ASP A 113 10.25 -5.79 15.73
CA ASP A 113 9.19 -4.80 15.95
C ASP A 113 8.41 -5.06 17.26
N TYR A 114 8.10 -6.33 17.54
CA TYR A 114 7.52 -6.72 18.82
C TYR A 114 8.46 -6.43 19.99
N ALA A 115 9.74 -6.83 19.88
CA ALA A 115 10.71 -6.72 20.97
C ALA A 115 11.00 -5.26 21.35
N ARG A 116 11.20 -4.37 20.36
CA ARG A 116 11.38 -2.93 20.61
C ARG A 116 10.13 -2.29 21.21
N GLY A 117 8.93 -2.69 20.74
CA GLY A 117 7.66 -2.21 21.26
C GLY A 117 7.37 -2.65 22.69
N GLN A 118 8.04 -3.70 23.18
CA GLN A 118 8.01 -4.15 24.58
C GLN A 118 9.25 -3.71 25.38
N SER A 119 10.17 -2.95 24.77
CA SER A 119 11.44 -2.51 25.37
C SER A 119 12.22 -3.66 26.03
N LEU A 120 12.33 -4.80 25.34
CA LEU A 120 13.01 -5.98 25.87
C LEU A 120 14.51 -5.78 26.04
N THR A 121 15.06 -6.46 27.05
CA THR A 121 16.51 -6.63 27.22
C THR A 121 17.07 -7.68 26.26
N LEU A 122 18.40 -7.71 26.08
CA LEU A 122 19.07 -8.72 25.27
C LEU A 122 18.74 -10.15 25.74
N ASP A 123 18.77 -10.39 27.05
CA ASP A 123 18.44 -11.70 27.64
C ASP A 123 16.99 -12.14 27.36
N GLU A 124 16.04 -11.20 27.35
CA GLU A 124 14.65 -11.49 27.01
C GLU A 124 14.47 -11.76 25.52
N PHE A 125 15.20 -11.04 24.67
CA PHE A 125 15.20 -11.26 23.23
C PHE A 125 15.81 -12.61 22.85
N GLU A 126 16.91 -13.02 23.49
CA GLU A 126 17.51 -14.35 23.34
C GLU A 126 16.54 -15.47 23.72
N LYS A 127 15.78 -15.29 24.81
CA LYS A 127 14.71 -16.23 25.18
C LYS A 127 13.62 -16.32 24.11
N LEU A 128 13.31 -15.22 23.41
CA LEU A 128 12.35 -15.25 22.29
C LEU A 128 12.92 -15.95 21.06
N LEU A 129 14.20 -15.74 20.72
CA LEU A 129 14.86 -16.40 19.61
C LEU A 129 14.92 -17.92 19.79
N ALA A 130 15.04 -18.40 21.03
CA ALA A 130 15.01 -19.82 21.37
C ALA A 130 13.62 -20.48 21.20
N LEU A 131 12.55 -19.70 21.01
CA LEU A 131 11.21 -20.24 20.82
C LEU A 131 11.05 -20.92 19.46
N LYS A 132 10.08 -21.83 19.37
CA LYS A 132 9.62 -22.34 18.07
C LYS A 132 9.08 -21.19 17.23
N ARG A 133 9.35 -21.18 15.92
CA ARG A 133 8.84 -20.14 14.99
C ARG A 133 7.33 -19.91 15.05
N THR A 134 6.54 -20.94 15.37
CA THR A 134 5.08 -20.81 15.58
C THR A 134 4.74 -19.96 16.81
N SER A 135 5.53 -20.05 17.87
CA SER A 135 5.38 -19.23 19.07
C SER A 135 5.90 -17.81 18.85
N ILE A 136 6.93 -17.64 18.01
CA ILE A 136 7.38 -16.30 17.56
C ILE A 136 6.26 -15.59 16.80
N LEU A 137 5.57 -16.28 15.88
CA LEU A 137 4.38 -15.74 15.20
C LEU A 137 3.31 -15.30 16.20
N GLU A 138 3.02 -16.13 17.21
CA GLU A 138 2.03 -15.81 18.24
C GLU A 138 2.37 -14.53 19.01
N LYS A 139 3.65 -14.35 19.37
CA LYS A 139 4.14 -13.12 20.00
C LYS A 139 3.98 -11.90 19.11
N ALA A 140 4.22 -12.04 17.81
CA ALA A 140 3.92 -11.00 16.81
C ALA A 140 2.40 -10.83 16.52
N GLY A 141 1.52 -11.50 17.27
CA GLY A 141 0.08 -11.42 17.11
C GLY A 141 -0.44 -12.11 15.85
N LEU A 142 0.24 -13.13 15.36
CA LEU A 142 -0.15 -13.93 14.19
C LEU A 142 -0.56 -15.36 14.58
N PRO A 143 -1.40 -16.04 13.78
CA PRO A 143 -1.79 -17.42 14.07
C PRO A 143 -0.59 -18.38 14.21
N ALA A 144 -0.51 -19.09 15.32
CA ALA A 144 0.56 -20.04 15.65
C ALA A 144 0.50 -21.33 14.81
N SER A 145 0.84 -21.26 13.51
CA SER A 145 0.73 -22.41 12.60
C SER A 145 1.98 -22.64 11.75
N LYS A 146 2.34 -23.92 11.57
CA LYS A 146 3.46 -24.30 10.69
C LYS A 146 3.22 -23.91 9.23
N SER A 147 1.96 -23.90 8.78
CA SER A 147 1.58 -23.44 7.45
C SER A 147 1.85 -21.95 7.28
N LEU A 148 1.53 -21.12 8.28
CA LEU A 148 1.82 -19.69 8.22
C LEU A 148 3.32 -19.42 8.26
N VAL A 149 4.11 -20.15 9.06
CA VAL A 149 5.59 -20.05 9.00
C VAL A 149 6.11 -20.31 7.58
N LYS A 150 5.64 -21.38 6.94
CA LYS A 150 6.01 -21.69 5.55
C LYS A 150 5.56 -20.61 4.57
N LEU A 151 4.40 -20.00 4.80
CA LEU A 151 3.88 -18.91 3.97
C LEU A 151 4.74 -17.65 4.09
N VAL A 152 5.02 -17.22 5.33
CA VAL A 152 5.85 -16.07 5.67
C VAL A 152 7.23 -16.18 5.02
N ASN A 153 7.86 -17.35 5.09
CA ASN A 153 9.17 -17.60 4.47
C ASN A 153 9.17 -17.51 2.93
N ARG A 154 8.01 -17.67 2.29
CA ARG A 154 7.89 -17.64 0.82
C ARG A 154 7.61 -16.25 0.27
N ILE A 155 7.22 -15.29 1.11
CA ILE A 155 6.91 -13.93 0.68
C ILE A 155 8.21 -13.20 0.38
N LYS A 156 8.43 -12.88 -0.89
CA LYS A 156 9.53 -11.99 -1.29
C LYS A 156 9.25 -10.57 -0.79
N LEU A 157 10.22 -10.02 -0.08
CA LEU A 157 10.13 -8.68 0.50
C LEU A 157 10.63 -7.61 -0.48
N SER A 158 10.07 -6.44 -0.31
CA SER A 158 10.53 -5.14 -0.81
C SER A 158 10.60 -4.20 0.39
N PRO A 159 11.22 -3.01 0.28
CA PRO A 159 11.17 -2.02 1.36
C PRO A 159 9.74 -1.80 1.87
N LEU A 160 9.62 -1.81 3.19
CA LEU A 160 8.39 -1.64 3.97
C LEU A 160 8.43 -0.29 4.68
N LEU A 161 7.27 0.36 4.72
CA LEU A 161 7.04 1.52 5.58
C LEU A 161 6.45 1.06 6.94
N PRO A 162 6.60 1.84 8.03
CA PRO A 162 6.09 1.48 9.36
C PRO A 162 4.64 0.97 9.37
N TRP A 163 3.74 1.70 8.71
CA TRP A 163 2.33 1.32 8.64
C TRP A 163 2.09 0.09 7.76
N GLU A 164 2.97 -0.20 6.80
CA GLU A 164 2.84 -1.38 5.94
C GLU A 164 3.14 -2.67 6.71
N LEU A 165 4.05 -2.64 7.69
CA LEU A 165 4.31 -3.80 8.54
C LEU A 165 3.07 -4.19 9.35
N GLU A 166 2.35 -3.20 9.87
CA GLU A 166 1.08 -3.43 10.56
C GLU A 166 0.01 -3.99 9.59
N ASP A 167 -0.07 -3.46 8.37
CA ASP A 167 -0.98 -3.97 7.33
C ASP A 167 -0.64 -5.40 6.89
N VAL A 168 0.65 -5.76 6.83
CA VAL A 168 1.11 -7.14 6.61
C VAL A 168 0.58 -8.03 7.71
N ALA A 169 0.77 -7.65 8.99
CA ALA A 169 0.28 -8.43 10.12
C ALA A 169 -1.26 -8.59 10.08
N LYS A 170 -2.00 -7.51 9.83
CA LYS A 170 -3.47 -7.54 9.66
C LYS A 170 -3.92 -8.47 8.53
N THR A 171 -3.20 -8.47 7.41
CA THR A 171 -3.51 -9.32 6.25
C THR A 171 -3.26 -10.80 6.58
N LEU A 172 -2.16 -11.11 7.27
CA LEU A 172 -1.78 -12.46 7.67
C LEU A 172 -2.60 -13.04 8.83
N ARG A 173 -3.49 -12.25 9.45
CA ARG A 173 -4.49 -12.73 10.43
C ARG A 173 -5.76 -13.28 9.78
N ARG A 174 -6.03 -12.93 8.51
CA ARG A 174 -7.28 -13.29 7.82
C ARG A 174 -7.15 -14.66 7.16
N THR A 175 -7.89 -15.65 7.65
CA THR A 175 -7.84 -17.04 7.17
C THR A 175 -8.14 -17.13 5.67
N GLU A 176 -9.11 -16.38 5.17
CA GLU A 176 -9.48 -16.34 3.75
C GLU A 176 -8.34 -15.85 2.85
N PHE A 177 -7.48 -14.96 3.35
CA PHE A 177 -6.30 -14.49 2.63
C PHE A 177 -5.20 -15.54 2.65
N ILE A 178 -4.97 -16.18 3.81
CA ILE A 178 -3.99 -17.27 3.95
C ILE A 178 -4.33 -18.42 3.00
N GLU A 179 -5.60 -18.81 2.93
CA GLU A 179 -6.09 -19.88 2.05
C GLU A 179 -5.85 -19.57 0.57
N LEU A 180 -6.02 -18.31 0.18
CA LEU A 180 -5.77 -17.87 -1.18
C LEU A 180 -4.27 -17.86 -1.51
N LEU A 181 -3.45 -17.32 -0.60
CA LEU A 181 -2.00 -17.14 -0.80
C LEU A 181 -1.23 -18.47 -0.82
N ARG A 182 -1.66 -19.47 -0.03
CA ARG A 182 -0.88 -20.71 0.19
C ARG A 182 -0.50 -21.44 -1.09
N HIS A 183 -1.35 -21.39 -2.11
CA HIS A 183 -1.18 -22.11 -3.37
C HIS A 183 -0.45 -21.30 -4.44
N HIS A 184 -0.30 -19.99 -4.27
CA HIS A 184 0.36 -19.16 -5.26
C HIS A 184 1.88 -19.39 -5.22
N PRO A 185 2.56 -19.69 -6.34
CA PRO A 185 3.96 -20.11 -6.33
C PRO A 185 4.95 -19.00 -5.93
N ASN A 186 4.73 -17.77 -6.42
CA ASN A 186 5.69 -16.66 -6.35
C ASN A 186 5.19 -15.50 -5.50
N LEU A 187 5.07 -15.72 -4.19
CA LEU A 187 4.54 -14.71 -3.27
C LEU A 187 5.49 -13.53 -3.10
N HIS A 188 4.91 -12.34 -2.93
CA HIS A 188 5.61 -11.08 -2.69
C HIS A 188 4.68 -10.09 -1.97
N LEU A 189 5.25 -9.04 -1.37
CA LEU A 189 4.47 -8.05 -0.59
C LEU A 189 3.31 -7.40 -1.36
N ASN A 190 3.42 -7.18 -2.67
CA ASN A 190 2.32 -6.60 -3.44
C ASN A 190 1.03 -7.45 -3.41
N HIS A 191 1.12 -8.77 -3.17
CA HIS A 191 -0.08 -9.59 -2.95
C HIS A 191 -0.82 -9.18 -1.67
N LEU A 192 -0.07 -8.93 -0.59
CA LEU A 192 -0.66 -8.49 0.69
C LEU A 192 -1.25 -7.07 0.55
N ARG A 193 -0.50 -6.16 -0.08
CA ARG A 193 -0.97 -4.79 -0.41
C ARG A 193 -2.26 -4.82 -1.24
N PHE A 194 -2.35 -5.73 -2.20
CA PHE A 194 -3.52 -5.90 -3.06
C PHE A 194 -4.72 -6.47 -2.29
N LEU A 195 -4.54 -7.56 -1.54
CA LEU A 195 -5.61 -8.19 -0.76
C LEU A 195 -6.17 -7.27 0.32
N ARG A 196 -5.31 -6.49 0.98
CA ARG A 196 -5.71 -5.52 2.01
C ARG A 196 -6.73 -4.49 1.50
N ARG A 197 -6.70 -4.19 0.20
CA ARG A 197 -7.58 -3.24 -0.49
C ARG A 197 -8.84 -3.90 -1.08
N GLN A 198 -8.92 -5.23 -1.09
CA GLN A 198 -10.10 -5.93 -1.59
C GLN A 198 -11.23 -5.91 -0.56
N ARG A 199 -12.40 -5.42 -1.01
CA ARG A 199 -13.68 -5.49 -0.29
C ARG A 199 -14.63 -6.52 -0.90
N GLN A 200 -14.29 -7.04 -2.08
CA GLN A 200 -15.11 -7.94 -2.88
C GLN A 200 -14.78 -9.40 -2.57
N GLN A 201 -15.64 -10.32 -3.04
CA GLN A 201 -15.38 -11.75 -2.93
C GLN A 201 -14.11 -12.14 -3.69
N LEU A 202 -13.30 -13.00 -3.06
CA LEU A 202 -12.01 -13.41 -3.58
C LEU A 202 -12.14 -14.58 -4.56
N TRP A 203 -11.25 -14.65 -5.54
CA TRP A 203 -11.11 -15.82 -6.42
C TRP A 203 -9.62 -16.14 -6.65
N PRO A 204 -9.22 -17.41 -6.82
CA PRO A 204 -7.81 -17.80 -6.94
C PRO A 204 -7.01 -17.07 -8.04
N GLY A 205 -7.68 -16.74 -9.14
CA GLY A 205 -7.08 -16.04 -10.28
C GLY A 205 -6.61 -14.61 -9.96
N MET A 206 -7.16 -13.97 -8.92
CA MET A 206 -6.87 -12.57 -8.61
C MET A 206 -5.41 -12.32 -8.24
N LEU A 207 -4.72 -13.31 -7.66
CA LEU A 207 -3.33 -13.17 -7.27
C LEU A 207 -2.42 -13.01 -8.50
N TYR A 208 -2.82 -13.53 -9.66
CA TYR A 208 -2.05 -13.40 -10.90
C TYR A 208 -2.19 -12.01 -11.57
N LEU A 209 -3.01 -11.12 -11.00
CA LEU A 209 -3.17 -9.76 -11.51
C LEU A 209 -2.05 -8.82 -11.06
N VAL A 210 -1.35 -9.21 -9.99
CA VAL A 210 -0.25 -8.46 -9.39
C VAL A 210 1.03 -9.28 -9.44
N ASP A 211 2.14 -8.57 -9.56
CA ASP A 211 3.50 -9.12 -9.55
C ASP A 211 4.41 -8.26 -8.65
N SER A 212 5.70 -8.61 -8.57
CA SER A 212 6.66 -7.87 -7.74
C SER A 212 6.97 -6.47 -8.28
N GLN A 213 6.68 -6.18 -9.55
CA GLN A 213 6.92 -4.88 -10.19
C GLN A 213 5.70 -3.96 -10.16
N SER A 214 4.56 -4.48 -9.73
CA SER A 214 3.30 -3.74 -9.65
C SER A 214 3.42 -2.55 -8.70
N SER A 215 3.24 -1.35 -9.24
CA SER A 215 3.26 -0.12 -8.46
C SER A 215 1.98 0.04 -7.60
N ALA A 216 2.00 0.99 -6.68
CA ALA A 216 0.80 1.37 -5.92
C ALA A 216 -0.34 1.88 -6.85
N LEU A 217 0.01 2.48 -7.99
CA LEU A 217 -0.96 2.93 -9.00
C LEU A 217 -1.58 1.74 -9.73
N ASP A 218 -0.78 0.74 -10.11
CA ASP A 218 -1.29 -0.50 -10.72
C ASP A 218 -2.30 -1.21 -9.81
N ILE A 219 -1.94 -1.38 -8.54
CA ILE A 219 -2.82 -2.00 -7.54
C ILE A 219 -4.12 -1.21 -7.40
N THR A 220 -4.04 0.12 -7.38
CA THR A 220 -5.22 1.00 -7.30
C THR A 220 -6.12 0.86 -8.53
N TRP A 221 -5.51 0.85 -9.72
CA TRP A 221 -6.21 0.62 -10.98
C TRP A 221 -6.91 -0.75 -10.98
N LEU A 222 -6.22 -1.82 -10.55
CA LEU A 222 -6.78 -3.17 -10.48
C LEU A 222 -7.99 -3.25 -9.54
N CYS A 223 -7.89 -2.69 -8.33
CA CYS A 223 -9.01 -2.68 -7.38
C CYS A 223 -10.26 -2.01 -7.99
N ARG A 224 -10.06 -0.91 -8.71
CA ARG A 224 -11.12 -0.21 -9.43
C ARG A 224 -11.68 -1.04 -10.58
N MET A 225 -10.82 -1.59 -11.45
CA MET A 225 -11.24 -2.42 -12.58
C MET A 225 -12.05 -3.64 -12.14
N ILE A 226 -11.63 -4.30 -11.06
CA ILE A 226 -12.35 -5.45 -10.48
C ILE A 226 -13.73 -5.02 -10.00
N ARG A 227 -13.81 -3.92 -9.25
CA ARG A 227 -15.09 -3.39 -8.76
C ARG A 227 -16.02 -3.03 -9.91
N ASP A 228 -15.55 -2.26 -10.88
CA ASP A 228 -16.37 -1.78 -12.00
C ASP A 228 -16.84 -2.97 -12.87
N THR A 229 -15.98 -3.97 -13.09
CA THR A 229 -16.33 -5.24 -13.75
C THR A 229 -17.40 -6.00 -12.97
N LEU A 230 -17.26 -6.11 -11.64
CA LEU A 230 -18.24 -6.77 -10.78
C LEU A 230 -19.59 -6.04 -10.76
N THR A 231 -19.59 -4.71 -10.77
CA THR A 231 -20.84 -3.94 -10.81
C THR A 231 -21.63 -4.23 -12.10
N MET A 232 -20.96 -4.25 -13.26
CA MET A 232 -21.61 -4.64 -14.53
C MET A 232 -21.95 -6.14 -14.60
N ALA A 233 -21.34 -6.97 -13.75
CA ALA A 233 -21.67 -8.38 -13.57
C ALA A 233 -22.76 -8.60 -12.50
N GLU A 234 -23.39 -7.54 -11.98
CA GLU A 234 -24.40 -7.62 -10.90
C GLU A 234 -23.87 -8.34 -9.64
N GLY A 235 -22.58 -8.19 -9.36
CA GLY A 235 -21.90 -8.84 -8.23
C GLY A 235 -21.55 -10.31 -8.45
N ASP A 236 -21.82 -10.88 -9.64
CA ASP A 236 -21.50 -12.28 -9.94
C ASP A 236 -20.00 -12.52 -10.09
N VAL A 237 -19.34 -12.89 -8.98
CA VAL A 237 -17.91 -13.24 -8.95
C VAL A 237 -17.58 -14.44 -9.83
N GLN A 238 -18.56 -15.29 -10.19
CA GLN A 238 -18.31 -16.45 -11.06
C GLN A 238 -17.86 -16.01 -12.44
N ARG A 239 -18.20 -14.80 -12.88
CA ARG A 239 -17.68 -14.22 -14.13
C ARG A 239 -16.16 -14.00 -14.07
N LEU A 240 -15.59 -13.77 -12.90
CA LEU A 240 -14.15 -13.55 -12.71
C LEU A 240 -13.36 -14.84 -12.44
N ARG A 241 -14.01 -15.99 -12.23
CA ARG A 241 -13.34 -17.24 -11.81
C ARG A 241 -12.18 -17.69 -12.71
N HIS A 242 -12.25 -17.35 -14.00
CA HIS A 242 -11.22 -17.69 -15.00
C HIS A 242 -10.23 -16.56 -15.29
N VAL A 243 -10.43 -15.37 -14.70
CA VAL A 243 -9.55 -14.22 -14.91
C VAL A 243 -8.26 -14.42 -14.14
N ARG A 244 -7.15 -14.57 -14.88
CA ARG A 244 -5.79 -14.82 -14.36
C ARG A 244 -4.73 -13.87 -14.94
N SER A 245 -5.14 -12.83 -15.66
CA SER A 245 -4.24 -11.81 -16.18
C SER A 245 -4.97 -10.48 -16.29
N ARG A 246 -4.20 -9.39 -16.36
CA ARG A 246 -4.75 -8.04 -16.56
C ARG A 246 -5.50 -7.93 -17.88
N ASP A 247 -4.98 -8.54 -18.94
CA ASP A 247 -5.61 -8.58 -20.27
C ASP A 247 -6.94 -9.32 -20.22
N ALA A 248 -7.00 -10.49 -19.56
CA ALA A 248 -8.26 -11.23 -19.41
C ALA A 248 -9.31 -10.46 -18.57
N LEU A 249 -8.86 -9.68 -17.58
CA LEU A 249 -9.74 -8.78 -16.84
C LEU A 249 -10.26 -7.66 -17.74
N GLN A 250 -9.39 -7.06 -18.55
CA GLN A 250 -9.73 -6.01 -19.50
C GLN A 250 -10.72 -6.52 -20.57
N ASP A 251 -10.48 -7.71 -21.15
CA ASP A 251 -11.36 -8.34 -22.13
C ASP A 251 -12.74 -8.68 -21.54
N LEU A 252 -12.78 -9.14 -20.29
CA LEU A 252 -14.04 -9.35 -19.60
C LEU A 252 -14.76 -8.01 -19.38
N HIS A 253 -14.05 -7.02 -18.87
CA HIS A 253 -14.58 -5.68 -18.64
C HIS A 253 -15.17 -5.09 -19.93
N ASP A 254 -14.46 -5.13 -21.05
CA ASP A 254 -14.89 -4.52 -22.30
C ASP A 254 -16.09 -5.24 -22.93
N ARG A 255 -16.17 -6.57 -22.78
CA ARG A 255 -17.37 -7.33 -23.14
C ARG A 255 -18.57 -6.93 -22.28
N LEU A 256 -18.37 -6.74 -20.98
CA LEU A 256 -19.44 -6.30 -20.08
C LEU A 256 -19.87 -4.86 -20.36
N VAL A 257 -18.95 -3.95 -20.67
CA VAL A 257 -19.27 -2.60 -21.15
C VAL A 257 -20.13 -2.67 -22.40
N GLY A 258 -19.73 -3.52 -23.37
CA GLY A 258 -20.51 -3.75 -24.57
C GLY A 258 -21.92 -4.24 -24.26
N TRP A 259 -22.07 -5.26 -23.41
CA TRP A 259 -23.36 -5.81 -23.03
C TRP A 259 -24.24 -4.80 -22.26
N PHE A 260 -23.66 -4.12 -21.28
CA PHE A 260 -24.32 -3.11 -20.45
C PHE A 260 -24.80 -1.93 -21.30
N ASN A 261 -23.95 -1.39 -22.18
CA ASN A 261 -24.32 -0.28 -23.05
C ASN A 261 -25.21 -0.70 -24.22
N ASN A 262 -25.19 -1.97 -24.63
CA ASN A 262 -26.09 -2.53 -25.64
C ASN A 262 -27.48 -2.89 -25.09
N LEU A 263 -27.86 -2.41 -23.89
CA LEU A 263 -29.23 -2.44 -23.38
C LEU A 263 -30.19 -1.53 -24.18
N GLY A 264 -30.28 -1.78 -25.50
CA GLY A 264 -31.38 -1.48 -26.40
C GLY A 264 -31.70 -0.03 -26.74
N SER A 265 -32.85 0.12 -27.39
CA SER A 265 -33.41 1.39 -27.87
C SER A 265 -33.56 2.41 -26.74
N GLU A 266 -33.74 3.69 -27.09
CA GLU A 266 -33.97 4.79 -26.15
C GLU A 266 -35.03 4.47 -25.08
N GLY A 267 -36.10 3.75 -25.46
CA GLY A 267 -37.14 3.33 -24.53
C GLY A 267 -36.65 2.41 -23.40
N LYS A 268 -35.71 1.50 -23.66
CA LYS A 268 -35.14 0.63 -22.61
C LYS A 268 -34.27 1.43 -21.64
N ARG A 269 -33.50 2.41 -22.13
CA ARG A 269 -32.72 3.31 -21.26
C ARG A 269 -33.62 4.14 -20.35
N LYS A 270 -34.74 4.68 -20.87
CA LYS A 270 -35.72 5.40 -20.06
C LYS A 270 -36.33 4.51 -18.97
N ALA A 271 -36.67 3.27 -19.30
CA ALA A 271 -37.17 2.30 -18.32
C ALA A 271 -36.12 1.97 -17.24
N GLN A 272 -34.85 1.82 -17.63
CA GLN A 272 -33.75 1.60 -16.69
C GLN A 272 -33.50 2.82 -15.80
N ALA A 273 -33.51 4.03 -16.36
CA ALA A 273 -33.40 5.28 -15.59
C ALA A 273 -34.52 5.40 -14.56
N ALA A 274 -35.76 5.09 -14.93
CA ALA A 274 -36.89 5.05 -14.00
C ALA A 274 -36.72 3.98 -12.90
N ALA A 275 -36.16 2.82 -13.22
CA ALA A 275 -35.85 1.80 -12.23
C ALA A 275 -34.73 2.24 -11.27
N LEU A 276 -33.73 2.99 -11.75
CA LEU A 276 -32.69 3.59 -10.90
C LEU A 276 -33.28 4.66 -9.98
N GLU A 277 -34.16 5.51 -10.49
CA GLU A 277 -34.87 6.52 -9.70
C GLU A 277 -35.73 5.89 -8.61
N GLN A 278 -36.45 4.80 -8.91
CA GLN A 278 -37.19 4.04 -7.89
C GLN A 278 -36.28 3.41 -6.83
N ARG A 279 -35.07 2.99 -7.20
CA ARG A 279 -34.13 2.31 -6.31
C ARG A 279 -33.36 3.27 -5.41
N HIS A 280 -32.89 4.38 -5.99
CA HIS A 280 -31.93 5.29 -5.35
C HIS A 280 -32.52 6.66 -5.01
N GLY A 281 -33.72 6.98 -5.51
CA GLY A 281 -34.34 8.30 -5.43
C GLY A 281 -33.83 9.25 -6.51
N ASP A 282 -33.99 10.56 -6.25
CA ASP A 282 -33.58 11.62 -7.15
C ASP A 282 -32.07 11.61 -7.41
N TYR A 283 -31.67 12.00 -8.62
CA TYR A 283 -30.26 12.18 -8.94
C TYR A 283 -29.67 13.30 -8.07
N PRO A 284 -28.54 13.08 -7.37
CA PRO A 284 -28.02 14.05 -6.42
C PRO A 284 -27.49 15.31 -7.10
N ALA A 285 -27.69 16.45 -6.45
CA ALA A 285 -27.22 17.75 -6.94
C ALA A 285 -25.67 17.80 -6.99
N PRO A 286 -25.08 18.34 -8.07
CA PRO A 286 -23.64 18.39 -8.26
C PRO A 286 -22.97 19.34 -7.24
N PRO A 287 -21.83 18.96 -6.66
CA PRO A 287 -21.18 19.75 -5.62
C PRO A 287 -20.29 20.88 -6.14
N VAL A 288 -19.90 20.84 -7.41
CA VAL A 288 -19.03 21.84 -8.04
C VAL A 288 -19.81 22.50 -9.18
N PRO A 289 -19.86 23.84 -9.25
CA PRO A 289 -20.57 24.53 -10.32
C PRO A 289 -20.04 24.17 -11.71
N ALA A 290 -20.95 24.12 -12.67
CA ALA A 290 -20.60 24.02 -14.08
C ALA A 290 -19.80 25.26 -14.52
N ILE A 291 -18.90 25.06 -15.49
CA ILE A 291 -18.23 26.14 -16.20
C ILE A 291 -18.42 25.96 -17.71
N GLU A 292 -18.07 26.97 -18.50
CA GLU A 292 -18.11 26.83 -19.95
C GLU A 292 -17.28 25.61 -20.40
N GLY A 293 -17.95 24.65 -21.04
CA GLY A 293 -17.33 23.42 -21.53
C GLY A 293 -17.29 22.24 -20.55
N ILE A 294 -17.63 22.41 -19.26
CA ILE A 294 -17.76 21.31 -18.29
C ILE A 294 -19.11 21.40 -17.59
N GLU A 295 -19.96 20.40 -17.80
CA GLU A 295 -21.31 20.33 -17.24
C GLU A 295 -21.53 19.05 -16.42
N PRO A 296 -22.22 19.12 -15.27
CA PRO A 296 -22.59 17.94 -14.49
C PRO A 296 -23.62 17.10 -15.25
N LEU A 297 -23.60 15.79 -15.03
CA LEU A 297 -24.75 14.97 -15.33
C LEU A 297 -25.82 15.22 -14.27
N THR A 298 -27.07 15.41 -14.68
CA THR A 298 -28.15 15.80 -13.75
C THR A 298 -29.28 14.78 -13.62
N SER A 299 -29.18 13.64 -14.30
CA SER A 299 -30.19 12.59 -14.26
C SER A 299 -29.61 11.19 -14.43
N TRP A 300 -30.36 10.17 -13.98
CA TRP A 300 -30.02 8.76 -14.21
C TRP A 300 -29.96 8.42 -15.70
N LEU A 301 -30.81 9.05 -16.51
CA LEU A 301 -30.80 8.87 -17.96
C LEU A 301 -29.50 9.40 -18.58
N GLU A 302 -29.07 10.61 -18.20
CA GLU A 302 -27.81 11.18 -18.67
C GLU A 302 -26.60 10.32 -18.29
N LEU A 303 -26.59 9.71 -17.10
CA LEU A 303 -25.54 8.79 -16.68
C LEU A 303 -25.44 7.56 -17.60
N LEU A 304 -26.59 6.99 -17.97
CA LEU A 304 -26.65 5.84 -18.89
C LEU A 304 -26.26 6.25 -20.32
N GLU A 305 -26.72 7.41 -20.79
CA GLU A 305 -26.39 7.96 -22.11
C GLU A 305 -24.91 8.27 -22.24
N GLU A 306 -24.29 8.81 -21.18
CA GLU A 306 -22.86 9.05 -21.12
C GLU A 306 -22.07 7.74 -21.29
N GLY A 307 -22.48 6.68 -20.57
CA GLY A 307 -21.91 5.34 -20.70
C GLY A 307 -21.91 4.84 -22.14
N VAL A 308 -23.04 4.97 -22.82
CA VAL A 308 -23.23 4.56 -24.22
C VAL A 308 -22.41 5.42 -25.18
N ALA A 309 -22.53 6.74 -25.08
CA ALA A 309 -21.87 7.69 -25.98
C ALA A 309 -20.34 7.56 -25.91
N MET A 310 -19.81 7.45 -24.69
CA MET A 310 -18.38 7.34 -24.44
C MET A 310 -17.88 5.89 -24.50
N ARG A 311 -18.78 4.90 -24.61
CA ARG A 311 -18.45 3.46 -24.67
C ARG A 311 -17.56 3.02 -23.50
N HIS A 312 -17.93 3.42 -22.30
CA HIS A 312 -17.23 3.05 -21.06
C HIS A 312 -18.21 2.73 -19.93
N CYS A 313 -17.69 2.30 -18.78
CA CYS A 313 -18.47 1.76 -17.66
C CYS A 313 -19.16 2.81 -16.76
N VAL A 314 -19.09 4.12 -17.04
CA VAL A 314 -19.68 5.13 -16.13
C VAL A 314 -21.18 4.93 -15.87
N GLY A 315 -21.91 4.36 -16.83
CA GLY A 315 -23.33 4.06 -16.68
C GLY A 315 -23.63 3.09 -15.53
N SER A 316 -22.65 2.30 -15.08
CA SER A 316 -22.76 1.39 -13.94
C SER A 316 -22.36 2.03 -12.61
N TYR A 317 -22.19 3.36 -12.54
CA TYR A 317 -21.79 4.06 -11.32
C TYR A 317 -22.99 4.48 -10.45
N ASP A 318 -24.18 3.92 -10.70
CA ASP A 318 -25.45 4.32 -10.08
C ASP A 318 -25.37 4.37 -8.54
N GLN A 319 -24.93 3.28 -7.89
CA GLN A 319 -24.79 3.23 -6.44
C GLN A 319 -23.80 4.28 -5.90
N ARG A 320 -22.66 4.46 -6.56
CA ARG A 320 -21.62 5.40 -6.11
C ARG A 320 -22.08 6.86 -6.25
N VAL A 321 -22.90 7.15 -7.25
CA VAL A 321 -23.55 8.44 -7.41
C VAL A 321 -24.62 8.62 -6.33
N ALA A 322 -25.50 7.65 -6.14
CA ALA A 322 -26.55 7.68 -5.11
C ALA A 322 -25.97 7.94 -3.71
N ASP A 323 -24.88 7.26 -3.37
CA ASP A 323 -24.16 7.40 -2.10
C ASP A 323 -23.33 8.68 -1.98
N ARG A 324 -23.34 9.53 -3.03
CA ARG A 324 -22.55 10.77 -3.13
C ARG A 324 -21.04 10.54 -3.00
N GLU A 325 -20.57 9.33 -3.29
CA GLU A 325 -19.15 9.00 -3.33
C GLU A 325 -18.48 9.61 -4.56
N VAL A 326 -19.24 9.71 -5.67
CA VAL A 326 -18.79 10.36 -6.89
C VAL A 326 -19.86 11.20 -7.56
N PHE A 327 -19.42 12.24 -8.25
CA PHE A 327 -20.24 13.04 -9.16
C PHE A 327 -19.63 13.05 -10.55
N ILE A 328 -20.47 12.90 -11.57
CA ILE A 328 -20.03 12.75 -12.95
C ILE A 328 -20.32 14.03 -13.72
N TYR A 329 -19.33 14.48 -14.47
CA TYR A 329 -19.40 15.62 -15.37
C TYR A 329 -18.97 15.17 -16.76
N ARG A 330 -19.50 15.83 -17.79
CA ARG A 330 -18.99 15.73 -19.14
C ARG A 330 -18.29 17.02 -19.52
N MET A 331 -17.15 16.89 -20.17
CA MET A 331 -16.43 18.00 -20.78
C MET A 331 -16.68 17.95 -22.29
N ILE A 332 -17.08 19.07 -22.88
CA ILE A 332 -17.30 19.22 -24.33
C ILE A 332 -16.08 19.91 -24.98
N HIS A 333 -15.51 20.91 -24.30
CA HIS A 333 -14.31 21.64 -24.74
C HIS A 333 -13.26 21.69 -23.62
N PRO A 334 -11.95 21.64 -23.94
CA PRO A 334 -11.34 21.59 -25.28
C PRO A 334 -11.50 20.25 -26.02
N GLU A 335 -11.96 19.20 -25.34
CA GLU A 335 -12.16 17.87 -25.91
C GLU A 335 -13.22 17.09 -25.14
N ARG A 336 -13.75 16.03 -25.77
CA ARG A 336 -14.84 15.23 -25.19
C ARG A 336 -14.31 14.26 -24.14
N LEU A 337 -14.55 14.54 -22.86
CA LEU A 337 -14.16 13.70 -21.72
C LEU A 337 -15.31 13.47 -20.73
N THR A 338 -15.20 12.40 -19.95
CA THR A 338 -16.01 12.12 -18.77
C THR A 338 -15.14 12.31 -17.54
N ILE A 339 -15.62 13.09 -16.59
CA ILE A 339 -14.90 13.44 -15.37
C ILE A 339 -15.69 12.88 -14.19
N SER A 340 -15.00 12.21 -13.27
CA SER A 340 -15.55 11.85 -11.96
C SER A 340 -14.83 12.64 -10.88
N LEU A 341 -15.62 13.27 -10.01
CA LEU A 341 -15.14 13.91 -8.79
C LEU A 341 -15.46 13.01 -7.60
N ALA A 342 -14.54 12.93 -6.65
CA ALA A 342 -14.74 12.20 -5.39
C ALA A 342 -14.40 13.11 -4.20
N TYR A 343 -15.07 12.90 -3.07
CA TYR A 343 -14.79 13.65 -1.85
C TYR A 343 -13.65 13.00 -1.05
N ARG A 344 -12.54 13.71 -0.84
CA ARG A 344 -11.41 13.24 -0.04
C ARG A 344 -10.75 14.39 0.71
N ASN A 345 -10.31 14.14 1.95
CA ASN A 345 -9.61 15.13 2.78
C ASN A 345 -10.38 16.46 2.88
N ASN A 346 -11.69 16.36 3.10
CA ASN A 346 -12.61 17.50 3.22
C ASN A 346 -12.68 18.43 1.99
N ARG A 347 -12.40 17.91 0.79
CA ARG A 347 -12.54 18.63 -0.49
C ARG A 347 -12.93 17.70 -1.64
N TRP A 348 -13.54 18.26 -2.67
CA TRP A 348 -13.74 17.56 -3.94
C TRP A 348 -12.43 17.50 -4.71
N ILE A 349 -12.11 16.32 -5.25
CA ILE A 349 -10.94 16.12 -6.08
C ILE A 349 -11.30 15.37 -7.35
N VAL A 350 -10.51 15.58 -8.40
CA VAL A 350 -10.58 14.76 -9.63
C VAL A 350 -10.19 13.33 -9.29
N SER A 351 -11.14 12.40 -9.40
CA SER A 351 -10.91 10.97 -9.18
C SER A 351 -10.46 10.28 -10.45
N GLU A 352 -11.16 10.51 -11.57
CA GLU A 352 -10.86 9.91 -12.85
C GLU A 352 -11.34 10.81 -13.99
N VAL A 353 -10.60 10.81 -15.09
CA VAL A 353 -10.96 11.48 -16.33
C VAL A 353 -10.68 10.50 -17.47
N ARG A 354 -11.67 10.28 -18.33
CA ARG A 354 -11.58 9.34 -19.45
C ARG A 354 -12.16 9.92 -20.72
N GLY A 355 -11.49 9.65 -21.84
CA GLY A 355 -12.05 9.81 -23.17
C GLY A 355 -12.89 8.60 -23.58
N SER A 356 -13.35 8.62 -24.83
CA SER A 356 -14.10 7.50 -25.41
C SER A 356 -13.31 6.19 -25.30
N ARG A 357 -14.00 5.09 -24.99
CA ARG A 357 -13.43 3.74 -24.77
C ARG A 357 -12.32 3.72 -23.71
N ASN A 358 -12.48 4.46 -22.62
CA ASN A 358 -11.52 4.58 -21.53
C ASN A 358 -10.14 5.16 -21.93
N ALA A 359 -10.06 5.89 -23.05
CA ALA A 359 -8.83 6.54 -23.47
C ALA A 359 -8.28 7.47 -22.39
N ASN A 360 -6.95 7.51 -22.23
CA ASN A 360 -6.30 8.47 -21.34
C ASN A 360 -6.49 9.90 -21.89
N PRO A 361 -6.81 10.87 -21.04
CA PRO A 361 -6.85 12.27 -21.42
C PRO A 361 -5.41 12.81 -21.65
N PRO A 362 -5.22 13.80 -22.52
CA PRO A 362 -3.95 14.49 -22.64
C PRO A 362 -3.68 15.37 -21.42
N THR A 363 -2.40 15.60 -21.11
CA THR A 363 -1.96 16.35 -19.93
C THR A 363 -2.61 17.73 -19.82
N ARG A 364 -2.71 18.47 -20.95
CA ARG A 364 -3.33 19.80 -21.00
C ARG A 364 -4.79 19.81 -20.50
N ALA A 365 -5.55 18.76 -20.80
CA ALA A 365 -6.95 18.65 -20.37
C ALA A 365 -7.03 18.33 -18.89
N MET A 366 -6.13 17.46 -18.39
CA MET A 366 -6.01 17.18 -16.97
C MET A 366 -5.69 18.43 -16.15
N ASP A 367 -4.77 19.28 -16.62
CA ASP A 367 -4.41 20.52 -15.93
C ASP A 367 -5.57 21.53 -15.92
N TYR A 368 -6.31 21.64 -17.03
CA TYR A 368 -7.51 22.45 -17.11
C TYR A 368 -8.58 22.01 -16.10
N ILE A 369 -8.86 20.70 -16.02
CA ILE A 369 -9.84 20.12 -15.10
C ILE A 369 -9.39 20.31 -13.64
N ARG A 370 -8.10 20.13 -13.33
CA ARG A 370 -7.59 20.33 -11.96
C ARG A 370 -7.77 21.76 -11.50
N ARG A 371 -7.45 22.75 -12.34
CA ARG A 371 -7.64 24.17 -12.01
C ARG A 371 -9.09 24.50 -11.73
N TRP A 372 -10.02 23.95 -12.51
CA TRP A 372 -11.46 24.12 -12.28
C TRP A 372 -11.88 23.59 -10.90
N VAL A 373 -11.46 22.38 -10.51
CA VAL A 373 -11.84 21.80 -9.21
C VAL A 373 -11.17 22.50 -8.01
N GLU A 374 -9.96 23.04 -8.20
CA GLU A 374 -9.21 23.74 -7.15
C GLU A 374 -9.62 25.21 -6.94
N THR A 375 -10.40 25.78 -7.87
CA THR A 375 -10.89 27.17 -7.80
C THR A 375 -12.40 27.13 -7.53
N PRO A 376 -12.84 27.00 -6.26
CA PRO A 376 -14.27 26.94 -5.94
C PRO A 376 -15.01 28.23 -6.27
#